data_AF-A0A3G9J4Q8-F1
#
_entry.id   AF-A0A3G9J4Q8-F1
#
_cell.length_a   1.000
_cell.length_b   1.000
_cell.length_c   1.000
_cell.angle_alpha   90.00
_cell.angle_beta   90.00
_cell.angle_gamma   90.00
#
_symmetry.space_group_name_H-M   'P 1'
#
loop_
_entity.id
_entity.type
_entity.pdbx_description
1 polymer ?
#
loop_
_entity_poly.entity_id
_entity_poly.type
_entity_poly.pdbx_seq_one_letter_code
_entity_poly.pdbx_strand_id
1 'polypeptide(L)'
;MVPLSNAWQTGAQQWTARQRHDFANDPLELIAVEGRVNEAKGDGDAGTWLPPDKSFRCAYAARMVAIKLTWHLWVTPAERDALTRLLQPCGALELPREPGNV
;
A
#
# COMPACT_ATOMS: atom_id res chain seq x y z
N MET A 1 0.74 0.85 3.59
CA MET A 1 1.63 1.82 2.95
C MET A 1 1.36 1.93 1.46
N VAL A 2 0.87 3.09 1.08
CA VAL A 2 0.75 3.70 -0.23
C VAL A 2 1.17 5.17 -0.02
N PRO A 3 2.29 5.64 -0.58
CA PRO A 3 2.77 7.00 -0.34
C PRO A 3 1.72 8.06 -0.59
N LEU A 4 1.73 9.15 0.18
CA LEU A 4 0.75 10.22 0.04
C LEU A 4 0.74 10.82 -1.39
N SER A 5 1.92 10.94 -2.01
CA SER A 5 2.06 11.37 -3.40
C SER A 5 1.46 10.37 -4.40
N ASN A 6 1.65 9.07 -4.17
CA ASN A 6 1.03 8.02 -5.01
C ASN A 6 -0.49 8.05 -4.84
N ALA A 7 -0.98 8.08 -3.59
CA ALA A 7 -2.40 8.16 -3.29
C ALA A 7 -3.05 9.38 -3.95
N TRP A 8 -2.40 10.55 -3.90
CA TRP A 8 -2.85 11.75 -4.60
C TRP A 8 -3.08 11.47 -6.08
N GLN A 9 -2.03 11.00 -6.77
CA GLN A 9 -2.04 10.69 -8.21
C GLN A 9 -3.01 9.58 -8.58
N THR A 10 -3.37 8.70 -7.64
CA THR A 10 -4.24 7.55 -7.88
C THR A 10 -5.64 7.67 -7.28
N GLY A 11 -6.09 8.88 -6.90
CA GLY A 11 -7.49 9.13 -6.52
C GLY A 11 -7.68 10.16 -5.42
N ALA A 12 -6.73 10.29 -4.49
CA ALA A 12 -6.89 11.15 -3.30
C ALA A 12 -6.91 12.65 -3.60
N GLN A 13 -6.54 13.06 -4.82
CA GLN A 13 -6.76 14.42 -5.33
C GLN A 13 -8.22 14.86 -5.33
N GLN A 14 -9.17 13.91 -5.36
CA GLN A 14 -10.61 14.19 -5.31
C GLN A 14 -11.18 14.22 -3.89
N TRP A 15 -10.38 13.82 -2.90
CA TRP A 15 -10.84 13.71 -1.52
C TRP A 15 -10.92 15.08 -0.83
N THR A 16 -11.74 15.12 0.21
CA THR A 16 -11.71 16.21 1.19
C THR A 16 -10.40 16.19 1.99
N ALA A 17 -10.07 17.32 2.64
CA ALA A 17 -8.92 17.36 3.54
C ALA A 17 -9.04 16.34 4.69
N ARG A 18 -10.26 16.11 5.18
CA ARG A 18 -10.55 15.11 6.22
C ARG A 18 -10.23 13.70 5.74
N GLN A 19 -10.71 13.29 4.58
CA GLN A 19 -10.40 11.97 4.01
C GLN A 19 -8.89 11.75 3.83
N ARG A 20 -8.14 12.75 3.38
CA ARG A 20 -6.67 12.66 3.28
C ARG A 20 -6.00 12.53 4.65
N HIS A 21 -6.49 13.24 5.66
CA HIS A 21 -6.01 13.12 7.02
C HIS A 21 -6.29 11.72 7.58
N ASP A 22 -7.51 11.21 7.39
CA ASP A 22 -7.91 9.89 7.89
C ASP A 22 -7.08 8.78 7.21
N PHE A 23 -6.86 8.87 5.90
CA PHE A 23 -5.97 7.98 5.17
C PHE A 23 -4.52 7.99 5.69
N ALA A 24 -3.96 9.19 5.93
CA ALA A 24 -2.60 9.32 6.42
C ALA A 24 -2.40 8.75 7.84
N ASN A 25 -3.49 8.52 8.58
CA ASN A 25 -3.49 7.99 9.93
C ASN A 25 -4.15 6.61 10.04
N ASP A 26 -4.52 5.98 8.93
CA ASP A 26 -5.15 4.66 8.92
C ASP A 26 -4.16 3.59 9.46
N PRO A 27 -4.52 2.82 10.50
CA PRO A 27 -3.69 1.72 11.00
C PRO A 27 -3.34 0.66 9.96
N LEU A 28 -4.14 0.49 8.91
CA LEU A 28 -3.84 -0.36 7.74
C LEU A 28 -2.76 0.27 6.85
N GLU A 29 -2.70 1.60 6.76
CA GLU A 29 -1.68 2.32 6.00
C GLU A 29 -0.31 2.31 6.72
N LEU A 30 -0.32 2.43 8.05
CA LEU A 30 0.88 2.58 8.88
C LEU A 30 1.55 1.23 9.24
N ILE A 31 2.89 1.19 9.15
CA ILE A 31 3.74 0.11 9.66
C ILE A 31 5.05 0.71 10.22
N ALA A 32 5.52 0.20 11.36
CA ALA A 32 6.80 0.60 11.91
C ALA A 32 7.94 -0.10 11.15
N VAL A 33 8.91 0.67 10.66
CA VAL A 33 10.08 0.17 9.90
C VAL A 33 11.32 0.98 10.25
N GLU A 34 12.49 0.50 9.85
CA GLU A 34 13.74 1.25 9.98
C GLU A 34 13.74 2.50 9.09
N GLY A 35 14.22 3.64 9.61
CA GLY A 35 14.18 4.94 8.93
C GLY A 35 14.77 4.92 7.51
N ARG A 36 15.97 4.35 7.34
CA ARG A 36 16.62 4.21 6.02
C ARG A 36 15.80 3.40 5.01
N VAL A 37 15.00 2.43 5.48
CA VAL A 37 14.15 1.59 4.62
C VAL A 37 12.94 2.41 4.16
N ASN A 38 12.37 3.22 5.05
CA ASN A 38 11.30 4.17 4.71
C ASN A 38 11.78 5.25 3.73
N GLU A 39 12.95 5.84 3.97
CA GLU A 39 13.57 6.82 3.07
C GLU A 39 13.87 6.24 1.69
N ALA A 40 14.43 5.03 1.63
CA ALA A 40 14.74 4.36 0.37
C ALA A 40 13.49 4.06 -0.47
N LYS A 41 12.34 3.85 0.19
CA LYS A 41 11.07 3.66 -0.50
C LYS A 41 10.56 4.96 -1.12
N GLY A 42 10.62 6.07 -0.38
CA GLY A 42 10.07 7.36 -0.79
C GLY A 42 8.62 7.26 -1.30
N ASP A 43 8.34 7.95 -2.39
CA ASP A 43 7.03 7.96 -3.05
C ASP A 43 6.78 6.76 -3.98
N GLY A 44 7.64 5.74 -3.95
CA GLY A 44 7.55 4.55 -4.80
C GLY A 44 6.35 3.65 -4.49
N ASP A 45 5.73 3.15 -5.56
CA ASP A 45 4.76 2.06 -5.55
C ASP A 45 5.45 0.68 -5.65
N ALA A 46 4.65 -0.40 -5.71
CA ALA A 46 5.20 -1.75 -5.87
C ALA A 46 5.95 -1.98 -7.20
N GLY A 47 5.74 -1.13 -8.21
CA GLY A 47 6.43 -1.18 -9.49
C GLY A 47 7.85 -0.60 -9.43
N THR A 48 8.13 0.26 -8.46
CA THR A 48 9.37 1.05 -8.38
C THR A 48 10.25 0.65 -7.21
N TRP A 49 9.66 0.19 -6.10
CA TRP A 49 10.40 -0.25 -4.91
C TRP A 49 9.75 -1.45 -4.23
N LEU A 50 10.58 -2.36 -3.71
CA LEU A 50 10.14 -3.51 -2.92
C LEU A 50 10.96 -3.62 -1.62
N PRO A 51 10.35 -4.12 -0.53
CA PRO A 51 11.09 -4.40 0.70
C PRO A 51 12.31 -5.30 0.44
N PRO A 52 13.46 -5.00 1.07
CA PRO A 52 14.67 -5.83 0.94
C PRO A 52 14.45 -7.22 1.54
N ASP A 53 13.65 -7.32 2.61
CA ASP A 53 13.19 -8.59 3.15
C ASP A 53 12.18 -9.24 2.17
N LYS A 54 12.61 -10.32 1.53
CA LYS A 54 11.80 -11.07 0.59
C LYS A 54 10.64 -11.80 1.27
N SER A 55 10.79 -12.22 2.52
CA SER A 55 9.75 -12.94 3.26
C SER A 55 8.52 -12.06 3.51
N PHE A 56 8.72 -10.74 3.61
CA PHE A 56 7.65 -9.77 3.82
C PHE A 56 6.90 -9.36 2.54
N ARG A 57 7.39 -9.72 1.35
CA ARG A 57 6.82 -9.19 0.08
C ARG A 57 5.38 -9.62 -0.20
N CYS A 58 4.99 -10.81 0.23
CA CYS A 58 3.59 -11.25 0.14
C CYS A 58 2.66 -10.36 0.98
N ALA A 59 3.01 -10.17 2.26
CA ALA A 59 2.25 -9.32 3.18
C ALA A 59 2.23 -7.85 2.70
N TYR A 60 3.36 -7.35 2.21
CA TYR A 60 3.46 -6.01 1.62
C TYR A 60 2.49 -5.82 0.44
N ALA A 61 2.53 -6.72 -0.54
CA ALA A 61 1.66 -6.64 -1.72
C ALA A 61 0.18 -6.76 -1.35
N ALA A 62 -0.17 -7.70 -0.48
CA ALA A 62 -1.55 -7.88 -0.03
C ALA A 62 -2.06 -6.68 0.76
N ARG A 63 -1.23 -6.09 1.63
CA ARG A 63 -1.60 -4.89 2.38
C ARG A 63 -1.80 -3.70 1.45
N MET A 64 -0.93 -3.50 0.45
CA MET A 64 -1.13 -2.47 -0.58
C MET A 64 -2.45 -2.63 -1.33
N VAL A 65 -2.77 -3.86 -1.75
CA VAL A 65 -4.06 -4.16 -2.39
C VAL A 65 -5.23 -3.84 -1.46
N ALA A 66 -5.16 -4.26 -0.21
CA ALA A 66 -6.20 -3.98 0.78
C ALA A 66 -6.43 -2.47 0.95
N ILE A 67 -5.37 -1.68 1.14
CA ILE A 67 -5.46 -0.22 1.29
C ILE A 67 -6.08 0.43 0.05
N LYS A 68 -5.61 0.07 -1.14
CA LYS A 68 -6.12 0.65 -2.38
C LYS A 68 -7.60 0.31 -2.61
N LEU A 69 -8.03 -0.89 -2.21
CA LEU A 69 -9.44 -1.28 -2.23
C LEU A 69 -10.26 -0.49 -1.20
N THR A 70 -9.81 -0.41 0.05
CA THR A 70 -10.48 0.33 1.14
C THR A 70 -10.69 1.80 0.79
N TRP A 71 -9.66 2.43 0.23
CA TRP A 71 -9.67 3.87 -0.07
C TRP A 71 -10.05 4.20 -1.51
N HIS A 72 -10.44 3.22 -2.32
CA HIS A 72 -10.81 3.41 -3.73
C HIS A 72 -9.72 4.10 -4.57
N LEU A 73 -8.46 3.76 -4.32
CA LEU A 73 -7.32 4.21 -5.13
C LEU A 73 -7.09 3.25 -6.29
N TRP A 74 -6.78 3.76 -7.49
CA TRP A 74 -6.43 2.90 -8.61
C TRP A 74 -4.96 2.46 -8.57
N VAL A 75 -4.64 1.46 -9.39
CA VAL A 75 -3.28 0.97 -9.63
C VAL A 75 -2.84 1.35 -11.03
N THR A 76 -1.58 1.76 -11.18
CA THR A 76 -0.98 1.91 -12.51
C THR A 76 -0.76 0.54 -13.15
N PRO A 77 -0.62 0.45 -14.49
CA PRO A 77 -0.30 -0.84 -15.12
C PRO A 77 0.98 -1.50 -14.58
N ALA A 78 2.05 -0.72 -14.39
CA ALA A 78 3.31 -1.22 -13.85
C ALA A 78 3.16 -1.72 -12.40
N GLU A 79 2.42 -0.98 -11.57
CA GLU A 79 2.12 -1.39 -10.20
C GLU A 79 1.29 -2.68 -10.16
N ARG A 80 0.24 -2.78 -10.99
CA ARG A 80 -0.60 -3.98 -11.10
C ARG A 80 0.23 -5.20 -11.47
N ASP A 81 1.11 -5.08 -12.46
CA ASP A 81 1.94 -6.19 -12.92
C ASP A 81 2.93 -6.62 -11.82
N ALA A 82 3.45 -5.67 -11.05
CA ALA A 82 4.29 -5.95 -9.90
C ALA A 82 3.54 -6.64 -8.76
N LEU A 83 2.38 -6.13 -8.35
CA LEU A 83 1.53 -6.73 -7.32
C LEU A 83 1.11 -8.15 -7.71
N THR A 84 0.73 -8.36 -8.98
CA THR A 84 0.36 -9.68 -9.50
C THR A 84 1.52 -10.65 -9.37
N ARG A 85 2.71 -10.28 -9.84
CA ARG A 85 3.91 -11.11 -9.76
C ARG A 85 4.31 -11.43 -8.32
N LEU A 86 4.19 -10.46 -7.41
CA LEU A 86 4.49 -10.68 -5.99
C LEU A 86 3.51 -11.65 -5.35
N LEU A 87 2.23 -11.60 -5.73
CA LEU A 87 1.16 -12.39 -5.13
C LEU A 87 1.05 -13.82 -5.70
N GLN A 88 1.48 -14.06 -6.95
CA GLN A 88 1.42 -15.39 -7.57
C GLN A 88 1.97 -16.55 -6.70
N PRO A 89 3.15 -16.43 -6.03
CA PRO A 89 3.69 -17.51 -5.21
C PRO A 89 3.15 -17.55 -3.77
N CYS A 90 2.31 -16.60 -3.35
CA CYS A 90 1.97 -16.40 -1.92
C CYS A 90 0.90 -17.37 -1.37
N GLY A 91 0.34 -18.24 -2.21
CA GLY A 91 -0.80 -19.09 -1.82
C GLY A 91 -2.07 -18.29 -1.57
N ALA A 92 -3.05 -18.90 -0.90
CA ALA A 92 -4.26 -18.22 -0.47
C ALA A 92 -3.94 -17.29 0.71
N LEU A 93 -3.82 -15.99 0.42
CA LEU A 93 -3.59 -14.96 1.42
C LEU A 93 -4.87 -14.17 1.66
N GLU A 94 -5.33 -14.09 2.92
CA GLU A 94 -6.40 -13.16 3.27
C GLU A 94 -5.88 -11.73 3.25
N LEU A 95 -6.68 -10.83 2.66
CA LEU A 95 -6.35 -9.40 2.69
C LEU A 95 -6.52 -8.87 4.12
N PRO A 96 -5.53 -8.14 4.65
CA PRO A 96 -5.65 -7.52 5.96
C PRO A 96 -6.81 -6.51 5.94
N ARG A 97 -7.66 -6.56 6.96
CA ARG A 97 -8.72 -5.58 7.17
C ARG A 97 -8.29 -4.60 8.26
N GLU A 98 -8.93 -3.44 8.35
CA GLU A 98 -8.75 -2.60 9.53
C GLU A 98 -9.10 -3.38 10.81
N PRO A 99 -8.35 -3.20 11.90
CA PRO A 99 -8.74 -3.76 13.18
C PRO A 99 -9.99 -3.04 13.71
N GLY A 100 -11.16 -3.56 13.34
CA GLY A 100 -12.44 -3.37 14.03
C GLY A 100 -13.15 -2.04 13.82
N ASN A 101 -14.05 -2.01 12.83
CA ASN A 101 -15.37 -1.40 13.04
C ASN A 101 -16.32 -2.55 13.39
N VAL A 102 -16.55 -2.76 14.69
CA VAL A 102 -17.73 -3.41 15.26
C VAL A 102 -18.75 -2.31 15.56
#